data_AF-A0A932X8C7-F1
#
_entry.id   AF-A0A932X8C7-F1
#
_cell.length_a   1.000
_cell.length_b   1.000
_cell.length_c   1.000
_cell.angle_alpha   90.00
_cell.angle_beta   90.00
_cell.angle_gamma   90.00
#
_symmetry.space_group_name_H-M   'P 1'
#
loop_
_entity.id
_entity.type
_entity.pdbx_description
1 polymer ?
#
loop_
_entity_poly.entity_id
_entity_poly.type
_entity_poly.pdbx_seq_one_letter_code
_entity_poly.pdbx_strand_id
1 'polypeptide(L)'
;MSPYVGCGILSPLVGGRRFRLVTDLEACFESDAEDRLIRFLSDNAEFIRHVGHVHAKVVLTDGGALVGSANLTERGFGWRHEMGCLILDPTLLASIESWFDDLWAVGERVDETRLTSAVERGREVAAVRQRAAAGREGRTPVPHGPRRSLGWMAPHGATHRVPGREGGGGAADEREDEHEELATQLRALTRSPDECDRVLSLLARSLEVAGVSVEDQRLHLNFGSTPVSITINQRYVAWCEHRRGGEQFGFILDDVGTAEDAARRIDGAWAGRFRKQGSDDQPTLHVPVERLTDIPGAVLQSWERAILREAGRTRADGTPFESSFRRFKRPFLYRVLTDAALRREITKRAFAARCWWFGINNGSRGHVRLAQIRGLLDGRQSEFVWLVGQSKPRRLYRQMRRGDDVLLWAGHGDDPRWGIIGAAVIKDSTEQSVTLAEAHRFEDPITPYPKGAPQRTEQVEFLRSTFGDDFTPLGDVMRAVFGTRRTPPITVAEIGYHAFRAVARRTGAPSRLRQSVRSA
;
A
#
# COMPACT_ATOMS: atom_id res chain seq x y z
N MET A 1 18.34 -18.89 11.42
CA MET A 1 18.62 -17.51 11.86
C MET A 1 17.43 -16.63 11.49
N SER A 2 16.98 -15.80 12.42
CA SER A 2 15.85 -14.88 12.24
C SER A 2 15.87 -13.82 13.35
N PRO A 3 15.55 -12.53 13.09
CA PRO A 3 15.40 -11.53 14.16
C PRO A 3 14.26 -11.86 15.11
N TYR A 4 13.15 -12.37 14.58
CA TYR A 4 11.97 -12.74 15.35
C TYR A 4 11.77 -14.25 15.27
N VAL A 5 11.54 -14.87 16.41
CA VAL A 5 11.29 -16.31 16.52
C VAL A 5 10.04 -16.57 17.34
N GLY A 6 9.31 -17.64 17.02
CA GLY A 6 8.10 -18.07 17.71
C GLY A 6 8.20 -19.54 18.08
N CYS A 7 7.77 -19.89 19.29
CA CYS A 7 7.92 -21.24 19.82
C CYS A 7 7.13 -22.27 19.01
N GLY A 8 5.95 -21.91 18.46
CA GLY A 8 5.15 -22.80 17.63
C GLY A 8 5.75 -23.13 16.26
N ILE A 9 6.75 -22.37 15.80
CA ILE A 9 7.55 -22.73 14.62
C ILE A 9 8.84 -23.44 15.01
N LEU A 10 9.57 -22.94 16.02
CA LEU A 10 10.86 -23.51 16.40
C LEU A 10 10.74 -24.92 16.97
N SER A 11 9.80 -25.17 17.88
CA SER A 11 9.71 -26.48 18.56
C SER A 11 9.48 -27.65 17.58
N PRO A 12 8.52 -27.57 16.62
CA PRO A 12 8.35 -28.61 15.62
C PRO A 12 9.52 -28.70 14.63
N LEU A 13 10.15 -27.56 14.29
CA LEU A 13 11.25 -27.51 13.34
C LEU A 13 12.49 -28.23 13.89
N VAL A 14 12.83 -27.99 15.16
CA VAL A 14 13.99 -28.63 15.79
C VAL A 14 13.67 -30.06 16.21
N GLY A 15 12.49 -30.37 16.77
CA GLY A 15 12.00 -31.74 16.94
C GLY A 15 13.00 -32.76 17.52
N GLY A 16 13.85 -32.36 18.47
CA GLY A 16 14.90 -33.22 19.06
C GLY A 16 16.18 -33.36 18.23
N ARG A 17 16.29 -32.67 17.11
CA ARG A 17 17.49 -32.57 16.27
C ARG A 17 18.48 -31.58 16.87
N ARG A 18 19.76 -31.80 16.60
CA ARG A 18 20.79 -30.79 16.88
C ARG A 18 20.57 -29.58 15.98
N PHE A 19 20.61 -28.38 16.57
CA PHE A 19 20.43 -27.14 15.83
C PHE A 19 21.36 -26.04 16.34
N ARG A 20 21.44 -24.96 15.56
CA ARG A 20 22.07 -23.70 15.95
C ARG A 20 21.13 -22.55 15.56
N LEU A 21 20.90 -21.62 16.46
CA LEU A 21 20.07 -20.45 16.24
C LEU A 21 20.84 -19.15 16.48
N VAL A 22 20.94 -18.32 15.46
CA VAL A 22 21.32 -16.90 15.60
C VAL A 22 20.05 -16.05 15.59
N THR A 23 19.87 -15.21 16.61
CA THR A 23 18.70 -14.33 16.76
C THR A 23 19.08 -13.01 17.44
N ASP A 24 18.29 -11.96 17.20
CA ASP A 24 18.32 -10.72 17.97
C ASP A 24 17.35 -10.87 19.15
N LEU A 25 17.83 -10.87 20.39
CA LEU A 25 16.96 -11.14 21.55
C LEU A 25 16.11 -9.92 21.89
N GLU A 26 16.68 -8.73 21.75
CA GLU A 26 16.01 -7.45 21.91
C GLU A 26 14.85 -7.34 20.93
N ALA A 27 15.10 -7.57 19.64
CA ALA A 27 14.05 -7.54 18.63
C ALA A 27 12.99 -8.61 18.88
N CYS A 28 13.40 -9.83 19.27
CA CYS A 28 12.51 -10.95 19.53
C CYS A 28 11.42 -10.63 20.57
N PHE A 29 11.78 -9.90 21.64
CA PHE A 29 10.85 -9.59 22.74
C PHE A 29 10.20 -8.20 22.67
N GLU A 30 10.45 -7.40 21.62
CA GLU A 30 9.86 -6.06 21.47
C GLU A 30 8.32 -6.04 21.42
N SER A 31 7.71 -7.10 20.88
CA SER A 31 6.26 -7.14 20.61
C SER A 31 5.47 -8.00 21.58
N ASP A 32 6.10 -9.02 22.16
CA ASP A 32 5.51 -9.88 23.19
C ASP A 32 6.59 -10.81 23.76
N ALA A 33 6.51 -11.12 25.06
CA ALA A 33 7.43 -12.02 25.74
C ALA A 33 6.68 -13.28 26.17
N GLU A 34 6.48 -14.20 25.21
CA GLU A 34 5.73 -15.43 25.44
C GLU A 34 6.53 -16.42 26.32
N ASP A 35 5.97 -16.83 27.46
CA ASP A 35 6.62 -17.76 28.40
C ASP A 35 7.10 -19.07 27.76
N ARG A 36 6.37 -19.59 26.76
CA ARG A 36 6.77 -20.79 26.03
C ARG A 36 8.04 -20.59 25.22
N LEU A 37 8.19 -19.42 24.62
CA LEU A 37 9.39 -19.06 23.89
C LEU A 37 10.56 -18.84 24.86
N ILE A 38 10.32 -18.15 25.98
CA ILE A 38 11.34 -17.93 27.01
C ILE A 38 11.88 -19.27 27.52
N ARG A 39 11.00 -20.21 27.89
CA ARG A 39 11.42 -21.56 28.32
C ARG A 39 12.20 -22.28 27.24
N PHE A 40 11.70 -22.28 25.99
CA PHE A 40 12.40 -22.90 24.87
C PHE A 40 13.81 -22.34 24.69
N LEU A 41 13.97 -21.02 24.74
CA LEU A 41 15.28 -20.38 24.60
C LEU A 41 16.20 -20.67 25.80
N SER A 42 15.65 -20.72 27.01
CA SER A 42 16.38 -21.09 28.23
C SER A 42 16.89 -22.52 28.17
N ASP A 43 16.01 -23.47 27.85
CA ASP A 43 16.32 -24.91 27.81
C ASP A 43 17.32 -25.27 26.71
N ASN A 44 17.49 -24.40 25.71
CA ASN A 44 18.38 -24.60 24.57
C ASN A 44 19.47 -23.53 24.44
N ALA A 45 19.77 -22.81 25.53
CA ALA A 45 20.65 -21.63 25.51
C ALA A 45 22.03 -21.90 24.87
N GLU A 46 22.57 -23.11 25.05
CA GLU A 46 23.84 -23.53 24.46
C GLU A 46 23.84 -23.54 22.92
N PHE A 47 22.67 -23.78 22.31
CA PHE A 47 22.42 -23.83 20.88
C PHE A 47 21.96 -22.49 20.29
N ILE A 48 22.03 -21.40 21.08
CA ILE A 48 21.58 -20.09 20.67
C ILE A 48 22.72 -19.07 20.79
N ARG A 49 22.80 -18.16 19.83
CA ARG A 49 23.65 -16.98 19.88
C ARG A 49 22.82 -15.73 19.64
N HIS A 50 23.09 -14.73 20.48
CA HIS A 50 22.58 -13.39 20.29
C HIS A 50 23.48 -12.61 19.32
N VAL A 51 22.87 -12.03 18.29
CA VAL A 51 23.52 -11.06 17.42
C VAL A 51 22.57 -9.88 17.22
N GLY A 52 22.92 -8.73 17.79
CA GLY A 52 22.13 -7.51 17.65
C GLY A 52 21.99 -7.08 16.19
N HIS A 53 20.80 -6.57 15.85
CA HIS A 53 20.45 -6.07 14.52
C HIS A 53 20.50 -7.10 13.39
N VAL A 54 20.52 -8.41 13.70
CA VAL A 54 20.44 -9.45 12.66
C VAL A 54 19.06 -9.42 12.00
N HIS A 55 18.96 -8.88 10.79
CA HIS A 55 17.68 -8.80 10.08
C HIS A 55 17.45 -9.98 9.12
N ALA A 56 18.44 -10.84 8.94
CA ALA A 56 18.37 -11.90 7.95
C ALA A 56 17.52 -13.10 8.42
N LYS A 57 16.86 -13.76 7.48
CA LYS A 57 15.86 -14.81 7.74
C LYS A 57 16.18 -16.01 6.86
N VAL A 58 16.86 -16.97 7.47
CA VAL A 58 17.44 -18.12 6.78
C VAL A 58 17.23 -19.38 7.60
N VAL A 59 16.76 -20.44 6.94
CA VAL A 59 16.76 -21.81 7.47
C VAL A 59 17.71 -22.61 6.59
N LEU A 60 18.76 -23.16 7.19
CA LEU A 60 19.77 -23.97 6.51
C LEU A 60 19.70 -25.40 7.05
N THR A 61 19.77 -26.39 6.16
CA THR A 61 19.95 -27.81 6.45
C THR A 61 21.02 -28.37 5.53
N ASP A 62 21.45 -29.60 5.77
CA ASP A 62 22.39 -30.32 4.90
C ASP A 62 21.89 -30.45 3.44
N GLY A 63 20.57 -30.33 3.22
CA GLY A 63 19.94 -30.49 1.91
C GLY A 63 19.51 -29.20 1.22
N GLY A 64 19.63 -28.04 1.86
CA GLY A 64 19.22 -26.78 1.25
C GLY A 64 19.06 -25.60 2.21
N ALA A 65 18.86 -24.41 1.63
CA ALA A 65 18.61 -23.18 2.37
C ALA A 65 17.32 -22.50 1.91
N LEU A 66 16.45 -22.12 2.85
CA LEU A 66 15.32 -21.23 2.60
C LEU A 66 15.69 -19.82 3.05
N VAL A 67 15.74 -18.88 2.11
CA VAL A 67 16.06 -17.47 2.35
C VAL A 67 14.87 -16.61 1.96
N GLY A 68 14.42 -15.67 2.79
CA GLY A 68 13.27 -14.84 2.43
C GLY A 68 12.91 -13.73 3.39
N SER A 69 11.67 -13.24 3.28
CA SER A 69 11.11 -12.19 4.12
C SER A 69 10.40 -12.73 5.37
N ALA A 70 10.09 -14.04 5.41
CA ALA A 70 9.39 -14.69 6.51
C ALA A 70 10.28 -14.86 7.75
N ASN A 71 9.87 -14.26 8.86
CA ASN A 71 10.44 -14.57 10.17
C ASN A 71 10.04 -15.99 10.61
N LEU A 72 10.84 -16.62 11.47
CA LEU A 72 10.56 -17.91 12.12
C LEU A 72 9.46 -17.81 13.20
N THR A 73 8.32 -17.21 12.86
CA THR A 73 7.14 -17.03 13.70
C THR A 73 5.92 -17.60 12.99
N GLU A 74 4.88 -17.92 13.75
CA GLU A 74 3.62 -18.42 13.23
C GLU A 74 3.06 -17.46 12.19
N ARG A 75 3.14 -16.14 12.46
CA ARG A 75 2.74 -15.07 11.54
C ARG A 75 3.53 -15.08 10.24
N GLY A 76 4.84 -15.24 10.32
CA GLY A 76 5.72 -15.31 9.14
C GLY A 76 5.40 -16.51 8.25
N PHE A 77 5.19 -17.68 8.83
CA PHE A 77 4.96 -18.91 8.06
C PHE A 77 3.49 -19.23 7.75
N GLY A 78 2.53 -18.61 8.44
CA GLY A 78 1.12 -18.99 8.36
C GLY A 78 0.13 -17.90 7.96
N TRP A 79 0.51 -16.61 8.04
CA TRP A 79 -0.48 -15.52 7.95
C TRP A 79 -0.11 -14.38 7.02
N ARG A 80 1.19 -14.12 6.82
CA ARG A 80 1.67 -13.02 5.98
C ARG A 80 1.92 -13.49 4.55
N HIS A 81 1.77 -12.55 3.61
CA HIS A 81 2.27 -12.73 2.25
C HIS A 81 3.78 -12.48 2.29
N GLU A 82 4.53 -13.56 2.29
CA GLU A 82 5.98 -13.54 2.34
C GLU A 82 6.56 -14.10 1.03
N MET A 83 7.77 -13.69 0.68
CA MET A 83 8.52 -14.23 -0.45
C MET A 83 9.78 -14.92 0.06
N GLY A 84 10.11 -16.05 -0.54
CA GLY A 84 11.35 -16.75 -0.25
C GLY A 84 11.86 -17.55 -1.44
N CYS A 85 13.15 -17.84 -1.42
CA CYS A 85 13.85 -18.65 -2.40
C CYS A 85 14.40 -19.89 -1.71
N LEU A 86 14.15 -21.06 -2.32
CA LEU A 86 14.80 -22.30 -1.95
C LEU A 86 16.09 -22.45 -2.77
N ILE A 87 17.21 -22.55 -2.06
CA ILE A 87 18.54 -22.70 -2.64
C ILE A 87 18.98 -24.15 -2.43
N LEU A 88 19.31 -24.82 -3.53
CA LEU A 88 19.82 -26.19 -3.56
C LEU A 88 21.22 -26.29 -4.20
N ASP A 89 21.76 -25.16 -4.66
CA ASP A 89 23.08 -25.10 -5.30
C ASP A 89 24.19 -25.31 -4.25
N PRO A 90 25.06 -26.34 -4.39
CA PRO A 90 26.06 -26.66 -3.37
C PRO A 90 27.07 -25.54 -3.09
N THR A 91 27.43 -24.75 -4.10
CA THR A 91 28.39 -23.64 -3.94
C THR A 91 27.77 -22.50 -3.14
N LEU A 92 26.53 -22.14 -3.43
CA LEU A 92 25.79 -21.16 -2.64
C LEU A 92 25.50 -21.67 -1.23
N LEU A 93 25.20 -22.96 -1.06
CA LEU A 93 25.00 -23.55 0.27
C LEU A 93 26.27 -23.45 1.13
N ALA A 94 27.43 -23.81 0.59
CA ALA A 94 28.71 -23.64 1.28
C ALA A 94 28.98 -22.18 1.66
N SER A 95 28.60 -21.24 0.79
CA SER A 95 28.74 -19.80 1.07
C SER A 95 27.81 -19.34 2.21
N ILE A 96 26.56 -19.81 2.24
CA ILE A 96 25.59 -19.49 3.29
C ILE A 96 26.01 -20.13 4.62
N GLU A 97 26.54 -21.35 4.59
CA GLU A 97 27.05 -22.05 5.76
C GLU A 97 28.25 -21.33 6.37
N SER A 98 29.26 -20.99 5.55
CA SER A 98 30.42 -20.21 6.00
C SER A 98 30.01 -18.88 6.64
N TRP A 99 29.08 -18.16 6.01
CA TRP A 99 28.56 -16.91 6.57
C TRP A 99 27.79 -17.11 7.89
N PHE A 100 27.01 -18.19 8.00
CA PHE A 100 26.34 -18.55 9.25
C PHE A 100 27.36 -18.86 10.36
N ASP A 101 28.43 -19.57 10.03
CA ASP A 101 29.51 -19.91 10.96
C ASP A 101 30.26 -18.67 11.45
N ASP A 102 30.53 -17.71 10.57
CA ASP A 102 31.12 -16.41 10.93
C ASP A 102 30.22 -15.66 11.92
N LEU A 103 28.91 -15.56 11.62
CA LEU A 103 27.94 -14.94 12.52
C LEU A 103 27.82 -15.67 13.86
N TRP A 104 27.89 -17.01 13.83
CA TRP A 104 27.83 -17.83 15.03
C TRP A 104 29.07 -17.64 15.92
N ALA A 105 30.25 -17.49 15.32
CA ALA A 105 31.51 -17.31 16.03
C ALA A 105 31.59 -15.96 16.76
N VAL A 106 31.05 -14.90 16.16
CA VAL A 106 30.98 -13.56 16.79
C VAL A 106 29.76 -13.38 17.69
N GLY A 107 28.77 -14.25 17.56
CA GLY A 107 27.55 -14.19 18.34
C GLY A 107 27.78 -14.40 19.82
N GLU A 108 27.08 -13.62 20.63
CA GLU A 108 27.19 -13.69 22.08
C GLU A 108 26.42 -14.91 22.61
N ARG A 109 26.99 -15.61 23.59
CA ARG A 109 26.28 -16.71 24.25
C ARG A 109 25.04 -16.19 24.96
N VAL A 110 23.96 -16.96 24.86
CA VAL A 110 22.75 -16.69 25.64
C VAL A 110 22.91 -17.40 26.99
N ASP A 111 22.73 -16.65 28.07
CA ASP A 111 22.63 -17.15 29.44
C ASP A 111 21.34 -16.62 30.09
N GLU A 112 21.06 -17.10 31.31
CA GLU A 112 19.86 -16.72 32.05
C GLU A 112 19.79 -15.21 32.30
N THR A 113 20.93 -14.59 32.61
CA THR A 113 21.02 -13.14 32.85
C THR A 113 20.61 -12.35 31.61
N ARG A 114 21.20 -12.67 30.44
CA ARG A 114 20.89 -11.97 29.19
C ARG A 114 19.46 -12.20 28.74
N LEU A 115 18.96 -13.43 28.84
CA LEU A 115 17.59 -13.75 28.48
C LEU A 115 16.61 -12.96 29.35
N THR A 116 16.86 -12.90 30.66
CA THR A 116 16.05 -12.12 31.61
C THR A 116 16.08 -10.63 31.26
N SER A 117 17.26 -10.04 31.04
CA SER A 117 17.38 -8.63 30.66
C SER A 117 16.70 -8.30 29.32
N ALA A 118 16.73 -9.20 28.34
CA ALA A 118 16.04 -9.00 27.07
C ALA A 118 14.51 -9.05 27.23
N VAL A 119 14.01 -9.99 28.04
CA VAL A 119 12.58 -10.10 28.37
C VAL A 119 12.08 -8.88 29.12
N GLU A 120 12.82 -8.39 30.12
CA GLU A 120 12.47 -7.19 30.88
C GLU A 120 12.38 -5.95 30.00
N ARG A 121 13.39 -5.73 29.15
CA ARG A 121 13.37 -4.63 28.15
C ARG A 121 12.20 -4.76 27.18
N GLY A 122 11.92 -5.97 26.69
CA GLY A 122 10.77 -6.24 25.83
C GLY A 122 9.44 -5.88 26.49
N ARG A 123 9.26 -6.27 27.76
CA ARG A 123 8.07 -5.92 28.56
C ARG A 123 7.94 -4.42 28.80
N GLU A 124 9.04 -3.73 29.05
CA GLU A 124 9.04 -2.27 29.21
C GLU A 124 8.59 -1.57 27.91
N VAL A 125 9.17 -1.95 26.77
CA VAL A 125 8.79 -1.43 25.44
C VAL A 125 7.32 -1.70 25.14
N ALA A 126 6.84 -2.91 25.42
CA ALA A 126 5.43 -3.28 25.26
C ALA A 126 4.51 -2.44 26.16
N ALA A 127 4.90 -2.20 27.41
CA ALA A 127 4.14 -1.35 28.35
C ALA A 127 4.07 0.11 27.88
N VAL A 128 5.17 0.67 27.36
CA VAL A 128 5.19 2.02 26.76
C VAL A 128 4.24 2.08 25.55
N ARG A 129 4.26 1.07 24.68
CA ARG A 129 3.35 0.98 23.52
C ARG A 129 1.88 0.87 23.96
N GLN A 130 1.59 0.07 24.99
CA GLN A 130 0.25 -0.08 25.54
C GLN A 130 -0.26 1.22 26.18
N ARG A 131 0.56 1.94 26.95
CA ARG A 131 0.20 3.26 27.50
C ARG A 131 -0.08 4.27 26.40
N ALA A 132 0.73 4.27 25.34
CA ALA A 132 0.51 5.11 24.15
C ALA A 132 -0.76 4.74 23.37
N ALA A 133 -1.23 3.49 23.48
CA ALA A 133 -2.49 3.01 22.90
C ALA A 133 -3.69 3.29 23.82
N ALA A 134 -3.55 3.14 25.13
CA ALA A 134 -4.58 3.38 26.15
C ALA A 134 -4.92 4.87 26.30
N GLY A 135 -3.95 5.77 26.11
CA GLY A 135 -4.21 7.21 25.92
C GLY A 135 -5.07 7.55 24.69
N ARG A 136 -5.60 6.55 23.98
CA ARG A 136 -6.53 6.68 22.84
C ARG A 136 -7.86 5.93 23.09
N GLU A 137 -8.21 5.61 24.33
CA GLU A 137 -9.46 4.92 24.67
C GLU A 137 -10.71 5.76 24.39
N GLY A 138 -11.17 5.66 23.15
CA GLY A 138 -12.54 5.89 22.70
C GLY A 138 -13.02 4.85 21.68
N ARG A 139 -12.30 3.73 21.48
CA ARG A 139 -12.69 2.68 20.53
C ARG A 139 -12.34 1.28 21.01
N THR A 140 -13.36 0.43 21.01
CA THR A 140 -13.36 -0.97 21.46
C THR A 140 -12.47 -1.88 20.61
N PRO A 141 -11.79 -2.88 21.19
CA PRO A 141 -10.99 -3.84 20.43
C PRO A 141 -11.88 -4.85 19.68
N VAL A 142 -11.54 -5.16 18.44
CA VAL A 142 -12.24 -6.17 17.61
C VAL A 142 -11.58 -7.54 17.80
N PRO A 143 -12.32 -8.63 18.04
CA PRO A 143 -11.75 -9.97 18.17
C PRO A 143 -11.27 -10.52 16.82
N HIS A 144 -10.07 -11.10 16.79
CA HIS A 144 -9.55 -11.83 15.63
C HIS A 144 -9.93 -13.32 15.72
N GLY A 145 -10.78 -13.80 14.81
CA GLY A 145 -11.12 -15.22 14.67
C GLY A 145 -10.07 -16.03 13.87
N PRO A 146 -10.04 -17.37 14.00
CA PRO A 146 -9.00 -18.22 13.42
C PRO A 146 -9.19 -18.41 11.91
N ARG A 147 -8.10 -18.36 11.12
CA ARG A 147 -8.10 -18.74 9.69
C ARG A 147 -7.26 -20.01 9.47
N ARG A 148 -7.81 -20.93 8.66
CA ARG A 148 -7.26 -22.26 8.35
C ARG A 148 -6.32 -22.21 7.14
N SER A 149 -5.32 -23.09 7.15
CA SER A 149 -4.38 -23.39 6.08
C SER A 149 -5.05 -24.11 4.89
N LEU A 150 -4.63 -23.80 3.67
CA LEU A 150 -4.89 -24.61 2.47
C LEU A 150 -3.73 -25.60 2.28
N GLY A 151 -4.06 -26.87 2.04
CA GLY A 151 -3.10 -27.95 1.80
C GLY A 151 -2.50 -27.90 0.39
N TRP A 152 -1.21 -28.23 0.31
CA TRP A 152 -0.44 -28.33 -0.93
C TRP A 152 -0.58 -29.74 -1.53
N MET A 153 -0.90 -29.84 -2.83
CA MET A 153 -0.69 -31.05 -3.62
C MET A 153 0.70 -30.97 -4.31
N ALA A 154 1.41 -32.09 -4.32
CA ALA A 154 2.72 -32.24 -4.97
C ALA A 154 2.61 -32.29 -6.51
N PRO A 155 3.60 -31.82 -7.27
CA PRO A 155 3.65 -32.04 -8.71
C PRO A 155 4.45 -33.31 -9.05
N HIS A 156 3.84 -34.20 -9.83
CA HIS A 156 4.57 -35.17 -10.67
C HIS A 156 5.12 -34.48 -11.92
N GLY A 157 6.26 -34.99 -12.39
CA GLY A 157 7.16 -34.35 -13.33
C GLY A 157 6.61 -34.19 -14.75
N ALA A 158 7.02 -33.10 -15.38
CA ALA A 158 7.01 -32.92 -16.82
C ALA A 158 8.22 -32.06 -17.19
N THR A 159 9.12 -32.66 -17.97
CA THR A 159 10.25 -32.02 -18.62
C THR A 159 9.76 -30.99 -19.64
N HIS A 160 10.07 -29.71 -19.45
CA HIS A 160 9.87 -28.71 -20.50
C HIS A 160 11.16 -27.93 -20.78
N ARG A 161 11.62 -28.10 -22.02
CA ARG A 161 12.60 -27.27 -22.73
C ARG A 161 12.20 -25.80 -22.63
N VAL A 162 13.18 -24.96 -22.33
CA VAL A 162 13.13 -23.50 -22.37
C VAL A 162 13.11 -23.06 -23.85
N PRO A 163 12.07 -22.36 -24.34
CA PRO A 163 12.19 -21.56 -25.55
C PRO A 163 12.76 -20.19 -25.18
N GLY A 164 13.75 -19.74 -25.96
CA GLY A 164 14.36 -18.42 -25.84
C GLY A 164 13.31 -17.32 -25.91
N ARG A 165 13.36 -16.41 -24.95
CA ARG A 165 12.50 -15.22 -24.87
C ARG A 165 13.25 -14.07 -25.53
N GLU A 166 12.93 -13.79 -26.78
CA GLU A 166 13.32 -12.55 -27.44
C GLU A 166 12.61 -11.37 -26.76
N GLY A 167 13.40 -10.36 -26.42
CA GLY A 167 12.96 -9.13 -25.75
C GLY A 167 12.31 -8.16 -26.72
N GLY A 168 11.09 -7.73 -26.42
CA GLY A 168 10.37 -6.70 -27.18
C GLY A 168 9.36 -5.86 -26.39
N GLY A 169 9.14 -6.13 -25.10
CA GLY A 169 8.09 -5.47 -24.29
C GLY A 169 8.54 -4.43 -23.26
N GLY A 170 9.84 -4.17 -23.10
CA GLY A 170 10.36 -3.61 -21.85
C GLY A 170 10.09 -2.13 -21.55
N ALA A 171 10.01 -1.24 -22.55
CA ALA A 171 10.06 0.21 -22.27
C ALA A 171 8.70 0.93 -22.30
N ALA A 172 7.65 0.31 -22.84
CA ALA A 172 6.31 0.91 -22.90
C ALA A 172 5.53 0.61 -21.62
N ASP A 173 5.58 -0.64 -21.15
CA ASP A 173 4.88 -1.08 -19.94
C ASP A 173 5.44 -0.43 -18.67
N GLU A 174 6.78 -0.30 -18.55
CA GLU A 174 7.42 0.39 -17.40
C GLU A 174 6.97 1.86 -17.27
N ARG A 175 6.68 2.53 -18.40
CA ARG A 175 6.16 3.91 -18.37
C ARG A 175 4.73 3.96 -17.87
N GLU A 176 3.89 2.99 -18.25
CA GLU A 176 2.49 3.00 -17.84
C GLU A 176 2.32 2.78 -16.33
N ASP A 177 3.18 1.95 -15.74
CA ASP A 177 3.21 1.70 -14.29
C ASP A 177 3.59 2.96 -13.50
N GLU A 178 4.62 3.72 -13.92
CA GLU A 178 5.01 4.96 -13.23
C GLU A 178 3.96 6.08 -13.36
N HIS A 179 3.28 6.16 -14.52
CA HIS A 179 2.16 7.09 -14.71
C HIS A 179 1.03 6.79 -13.71
N GLU A 180 0.65 5.52 -13.58
CA GLU A 180 -0.45 5.10 -12.69
C GLU A 180 -0.06 5.22 -11.21
N GLU A 181 1.17 4.85 -10.85
CA GLU A 181 1.69 4.95 -9.49
C GLU A 181 1.67 6.41 -9.00
N LEU A 182 2.24 7.34 -9.78
CA LEU A 182 2.25 8.76 -9.42
C LEU A 182 0.83 9.36 -9.41
N ALA A 183 0.01 9.05 -10.41
CA ALA A 183 -1.38 9.54 -10.48
C ALA A 183 -2.20 9.07 -9.27
N THR A 184 -2.07 7.80 -8.88
CA THR A 184 -2.73 7.23 -7.70
C THR A 184 -2.30 7.93 -6.42
N GLN A 185 -1.00 8.22 -6.30
CA GLN A 185 -0.50 8.90 -5.11
C GLN A 185 -0.93 10.37 -5.04
N LEU A 186 -0.86 11.12 -6.14
CA LEU A 186 -1.32 12.51 -6.19
C LEU A 186 -2.81 12.61 -5.87
N ARG A 187 -3.62 11.67 -6.37
CA ARG A 187 -5.03 11.53 -5.99
C ARG A 187 -5.20 11.30 -4.49
N ALA A 188 -4.36 10.50 -3.86
CA ALA A 188 -4.44 10.28 -2.42
C ALA A 188 -4.07 11.54 -1.61
N LEU A 189 -3.20 12.39 -2.14
CA LEU A 189 -2.68 13.59 -1.47
C LEU A 189 -3.49 14.86 -1.76
N THR A 190 -4.38 14.86 -2.77
CA THR A 190 -5.05 16.08 -3.25
C THR A 190 -6.53 15.85 -3.56
N ARG A 191 -7.38 16.85 -3.33
CA ARG A 191 -8.85 16.76 -3.44
C ARG A 191 -9.38 17.25 -4.79
N SER A 192 -8.64 18.10 -5.49
CA SER A 192 -9.02 18.64 -6.80
C SER A 192 -7.84 18.70 -7.77
N PRO A 193 -8.10 18.75 -9.10
CA PRO A 193 -7.06 19.03 -10.09
C PRO A 193 -6.26 20.29 -9.76
N ASP A 194 -6.92 21.35 -9.27
CA ASP A 194 -6.26 22.61 -8.88
C ASP A 194 -5.30 22.41 -7.70
N GLU A 195 -5.69 21.63 -6.68
CA GLU A 195 -4.78 21.29 -5.57
C GLU A 195 -3.57 20.48 -6.06
N CYS A 196 -3.79 19.52 -6.96
CA CYS A 196 -2.73 18.74 -7.59
C CYS A 196 -1.76 19.61 -8.40
N ASP A 197 -2.29 20.50 -9.23
CA ASP A 197 -1.50 21.43 -10.02
C ASP A 197 -0.71 22.39 -9.13
N ARG A 198 -1.27 22.84 -8.00
CA ARG A 198 -0.53 23.64 -6.99
C ARG A 198 0.63 22.85 -6.38
N VAL A 199 0.39 21.61 -5.94
CA VAL A 199 1.44 20.73 -5.39
C VAL A 199 2.56 20.53 -6.41
N LEU A 200 2.22 20.16 -7.66
CA LEU A 200 3.20 19.96 -8.72
C LEU A 200 3.92 21.25 -9.11
N SER A 201 3.24 22.40 -9.06
CA SER A 201 3.86 23.70 -9.35
C SER A 201 4.84 24.14 -8.28
N LEU A 202 4.55 23.90 -6.99
CA LEU A 202 5.52 24.13 -5.92
C LEU A 202 6.72 23.18 -6.04
N LEU A 203 6.50 21.89 -6.28
CA LEU A 203 7.60 20.95 -6.54
C LEU A 203 8.46 21.40 -7.74
N ALA A 204 7.85 21.79 -8.84
CA ALA A 204 8.57 22.29 -10.02
C ALA A 204 9.36 23.57 -9.73
N ARG A 205 8.78 24.54 -9.01
CA ARG A 205 9.46 25.76 -8.57
C ARG A 205 10.70 25.45 -7.74
N SER A 206 10.66 24.42 -6.89
CA SER A 206 11.84 24.05 -6.11
C SER A 206 13.00 23.50 -6.96
N LEU A 207 12.70 22.81 -8.07
CA LEU A 207 13.73 22.38 -9.03
C LEU A 207 14.33 23.56 -9.80
N GLU A 208 13.47 24.49 -10.22
CA GLU A 208 13.88 25.72 -10.90
C GLU A 208 14.82 26.55 -10.02
N VAL A 209 14.42 26.80 -8.77
CA VAL A 209 15.22 27.55 -7.79
C VAL A 209 16.55 26.86 -7.49
N ALA A 210 16.54 25.53 -7.40
CA ALA A 210 17.75 24.76 -7.15
C ALA A 210 18.74 24.75 -8.33
N GLY A 211 18.25 24.97 -9.56
CA GLY A 211 19.08 24.91 -10.77
C GLY A 211 19.70 23.53 -11.02
N VAL A 212 19.03 22.45 -10.61
CA VAL A 212 19.55 21.07 -10.71
C VAL A 212 18.96 20.31 -11.90
N SER A 213 19.80 19.52 -12.58
CA SER A 213 19.36 18.65 -13.67
C SER A 213 18.95 17.26 -13.17
N VAL A 214 18.29 16.47 -14.02
CA VAL A 214 17.99 15.06 -13.74
C VAL A 214 19.25 14.20 -13.62
N GLU A 215 20.42 14.67 -14.02
CA GLU A 215 21.70 13.96 -13.86
C GLU A 215 22.47 14.41 -12.61
N ASP A 216 21.98 15.44 -11.91
CA ASP A 216 22.63 15.96 -10.71
C ASP A 216 22.63 14.91 -9.59
N GLN A 217 23.82 14.57 -9.09
CA GLN A 217 24.04 13.57 -8.04
C GLN A 217 23.53 14.02 -6.67
N ARG A 218 23.27 15.32 -6.49
CA ARG A 218 22.64 15.89 -5.30
C ARG A 218 21.13 15.66 -5.28
N LEU A 219 20.51 15.49 -6.44
CA LEU A 219 19.06 15.41 -6.59
C LEU A 219 18.55 13.99 -6.39
N HIS A 220 17.61 13.83 -5.46
CA HIS A 220 16.78 12.64 -5.34
C HIS A 220 15.29 13.01 -5.42
N LEU A 221 14.57 12.26 -6.25
CA LEU A 221 13.15 12.42 -6.54
C LEU A 221 12.44 11.13 -6.19
N ASN A 222 11.27 11.25 -5.58
CA ASN A 222 10.62 10.11 -4.97
C ASN A 222 9.10 10.22 -5.01
N PHE A 223 8.43 9.09 -5.21
CA PHE A 223 6.98 8.86 -5.15
C PHE A 223 6.71 7.35 -4.95
N GLY A 224 5.46 6.97 -4.70
CA GLY A 224 5.01 5.61 -4.42
C GLY A 224 4.62 5.40 -2.95
N SER A 225 5.27 4.45 -2.28
CA SER A 225 5.03 4.11 -0.86
C SER A 225 5.48 5.18 0.15
N THR A 226 6.11 6.25 -0.34
CA THR A 226 6.76 7.32 0.43
C THR A 226 6.34 8.67 -0.15
N PRO A 227 6.51 9.80 0.59
CA PRO A 227 6.06 11.12 0.14
C PRO A 227 6.50 11.48 -1.28
N VAL A 228 5.63 12.16 -2.04
CA VAL A 228 6.03 12.81 -3.30
C VAL A 228 6.97 13.93 -2.91
N SER A 229 8.24 13.82 -3.24
CA SER A 229 9.26 14.67 -2.62
C SER A 229 10.46 14.96 -3.50
N ILE A 230 11.09 16.09 -3.19
CA ILE A 230 12.36 16.55 -3.75
C ILE A 230 13.35 16.66 -2.60
N THR A 231 14.43 15.91 -2.73
CA THR A 231 15.58 15.94 -1.82
C THR A 231 16.76 16.51 -2.56
N ILE A 232 17.41 17.50 -1.95
CA ILE A 232 18.68 18.03 -2.43
C ILE A 232 19.71 17.72 -1.36
N ASN A 233 20.84 17.15 -1.78
CA ASN A 233 21.87 16.61 -0.91
C ASN A 233 21.30 15.55 0.04
N GLN A 234 20.97 15.93 1.26
CA GLN A 234 20.55 15.02 2.33
C GLN A 234 19.27 15.47 3.04
N ARG A 235 18.57 16.49 2.50
CA ARG A 235 17.38 17.08 3.11
C ARG A 235 16.23 17.19 2.13
N TYR A 236 15.02 16.94 2.62
CA TYR A 236 13.80 17.27 1.88
C TYR A 236 13.72 18.79 1.77
N VAL A 237 13.61 19.29 0.53
CA VAL A 237 13.39 20.72 0.29
C VAL A 237 11.93 21.04 0.00
N ALA A 238 11.19 20.06 -0.54
CA ALA A 238 9.76 20.13 -0.79
C ALA A 238 9.17 18.73 -0.78
N TRP A 239 8.04 18.52 -0.11
CA TRP A 239 7.37 17.21 -0.11
C TRP A 239 5.89 17.32 0.16
N CYS A 240 5.12 16.35 -0.32
CA CYS A 240 3.71 16.19 -0.02
C CYS A 240 3.47 14.80 0.58
N GLU A 241 2.82 14.74 1.74
CA GLU A 241 2.62 13.51 2.50
C GLU A 241 1.29 13.46 3.24
N HIS A 242 0.83 12.23 3.53
CA HIS A 242 -0.28 11.99 4.42
C HIS A 242 0.19 11.94 5.87
N ARG A 243 -0.36 12.80 6.74
CA ARG A 243 -0.16 12.75 8.20
C ARG A 243 -1.46 12.54 8.93
N ARG A 244 -1.36 12.28 10.24
CA ARG A 244 -2.52 12.13 11.15
C ARG A 244 -3.49 13.32 11.13
N GLY A 245 -3.04 14.49 10.67
CA GLY A 245 -3.85 15.71 10.52
C GLY A 245 -4.37 15.97 9.10
N GLY A 246 -4.21 15.04 8.15
CA GLY A 246 -4.56 15.21 6.75
C GLY A 246 -3.34 15.32 5.83
N GLU A 247 -3.61 15.71 4.59
CA GLU A 247 -2.58 15.85 3.55
C GLU A 247 -1.84 17.18 3.74
N GLN A 248 -0.51 17.12 3.79
CA GLN A 248 0.31 18.29 4.04
C GLN A 248 1.39 18.43 2.98
N PHE A 249 1.74 19.69 2.69
CA PHE A 249 2.94 20.06 1.96
C PHE A 249 3.97 20.63 2.93
N GLY A 250 5.18 20.07 2.90
CA GLY A 250 6.31 20.50 3.70
C GLY A 250 7.27 21.39 2.92
N PHE A 251 7.72 22.46 3.58
CA PHE A 251 8.73 23.40 3.12
C PHE A 251 9.93 23.33 4.06
N ILE A 252 11.13 23.36 3.50
CA ILE A 252 12.33 23.75 4.24
C ILE A 252 12.38 25.29 4.30
N LEU A 253 12.78 25.89 5.43
CA LEU A 253 12.85 27.34 5.56
C LEU A 253 14.19 27.76 6.13
N ASP A 254 14.65 28.96 5.81
CA ASP A 254 15.93 29.49 6.29
C ASP A 254 15.83 30.28 7.61
N ASP A 255 14.60 30.52 8.07
CA ASP A 255 14.27 31.30 9.25
C ASP A 255 13.17 30.60 10.09
N VAL A 256 13.45 30.45 11.40
CA VAL A 256 12.51 29.85 12.35
C VAL A 256 11.31 30.76 12.57
N GLY A 257 11.53 32.08 12.65
CA GLY A 257 10.48 33.05 12.92
C GLY A 257 9.40 33.03 11.84
N THR A 258 9.82 32.98 10.58
CA THR A 258 8.96 32.84 9.40
C THR A 258 8.12 31.56 9.46
N ALA A 259 8.72 30.44 9.86
CA ALA A 259 8.00 29.16 10.01
C ALA A 259 6.92 29.26 11.08
N GLU A 260 7.27 29.78 12.26
CA GLU A 260 6.35 29.90 13.39
C GLU A 260 5.23 30.92 13.15
N ASP A 261 5.56 32.06 12.53
CA ASP A 261 4.58 33.08 12.15
C ASP A 261 3.56 32.53 11.15
N ALA A 262 4.03 31.79 10.13
CA ALA A 262 3.14 31.17 9.16
C ALA A 262 2.25 30.09 9.81
N ALA A 263 2.83 29.25 10.68
CA ALA A 263 2.08 28.23 11.42
C ALA A 263 0.98 28.83 12.31
N ARG A 264 1.19 30.02 12.88
CA ARG A 264 0.15 30.74 13.65
C ARG A 264 -0.97 31.32 12.78
N ARG A 265 -0.68 31.67 11.52
CA ARG A 265 -1.62 32.35 10.62
C ARG A 265 -2.43 31.39 9.76
N ILE A 266 -1.85 30.26 9.38
CA ILE A 266 -2.49 29.29 8.49
C ILE A 266 -3.10 28.18 9.34
N ASP A 267 -4.43 28.08 9.30
CA ASP A 267 -5.15 27.05 10.04
C ASP A 267 -4.69 25.63 9.64
N GLY A 268 -4.42 24.80 10.66
CA GLY A 268 -3.88 23.44 10.50
C GLY A 268 -2.39 23.36 10.11
N ALA A 269 -1.70 24.48 9.90
CA ALA A 269 -0.26 24.48 9.65
C ALA A 269 0.54 24.34 10.96
N TRP A 270 1.77 23.83 10.85
CA TRP A 270 2.67 23.72 11.99
C TRP A 270 4.14 23.87 11.58
N ALA A 271 4.94 24.41 12.49
CA ALA A 271 6.38 24.58 12.32
C ALA A 271 7.14 23.42 12.98
N GLY A 272 8.17 22.93 12.29
CA GLY A 272 9.00 21.82 12.72
C GLY A 272 10.48 22.08 12.51
N ARG A 273 11.27 21.03 12.71
CA ARG A 273 12.71 21.03 12.40
C ARG A 273 13.07 19.72 11.72
N PHE A 274 13.92 19.78 10.72
CA PHE A 274 14.47 18.61 10.08
C PHE A 274 15.52 17.97 11.00
N ARG A 275 15.14 16.90 11.70
CA ARG A 275 16.05 16.15 12.59
C ARG A 275 16.65 14.95 11.86
N LYS A 276 17.84 15.11 11.31
CA LYS A 276 18.75 14.00 11.02
C LYS A 276 19.88 14.07 12.03
N GLN A 277 20.14 12.98 12.74
CA GLN A 277 21.15 12.89 13.81
C GLN A 277 22.47 13.50 13.31
N GLY A 278 22.93 14.60 13.94
CA GLY A 278 24.18 15.28 13.61
C GLY A 278 24.14 16.34 12.49
N SER A 279 22.98 16.76 11.98
CA SER A 279 22.87 17.89 11.03
C SER A 279 22.24 19.12 11.68
N ASP A 280 22.60 20.33 11.20
CA ASP A 280 21.93 21.58 11.61
C ASP A 280 20.41 21.44 11.51
N ASP A 281 19.72 21.87 12.58
CA ASP A 281 18.27 21.86 12.69
C ASP A 281 17.65 22.90 11.73
N GLN A 282 17.40 22.49 10.49
CA GLN A 282 16.75 23.38 9.52
C GLN A 282 15.25 23.51 9.84
N PRO A 283 14.71 24.73 9.96
CA PRO A 283 13.29 24.95 10.17
C PRO A 283 12.46 24.35 9.03
N THR A 284 11.29 23.82 9.37
CA THR A 284 10.31 23.35 8.40
C THR A 284 8.95 23.96 8.67
N LEU A 285 8.16 24.17 7.61
CA LEU A 285 6.75 24.53 7.70
C LEU A 285 5.93 23.46 7.00
N HIS A 286 4.86 23.01 7.64
CA HIS A 286 3.92 22.06 7.08
C HIS A 286 2.56 22.73 6.94
N VAL A 287 2.02 22.76 5.72
CA VAL A 287 0.77 23.44 5.38
C VAL A 287 -0.22 22.42 4.84
N PRO A 288 -1.49 22.38 5.30
CA PRO A 288 -2.52 21.55 4.68
C PRO A 288 -2.64 21.84 3.18
N VAL A 289 -2.79 20.81 2.35
CA VAL A 289 -2.82 20.96 0.89
C VAL A 289 -3.95 21.92 0.44
N GLU A 290 -5.09 21.89 1.12
CA GLU A 290 -6.21 22.80 0.84
C GLU A 290 -5.92 24.27 1.18
N ARG A 291 -4.84 24.57 1.91
CA ARG A 291 -4.43 25.92 2.35
C ARG A 291 -3.19 26.46 1.63
N LEU A 292 -2.74 25.82 0.54
CA LEU A 292 -1.55 26.28 -0.19
C LEU A 292 -1.71 27.67 -0.82
N THR A 293 -2.95 28.15 -1.00
CA THR A 293 -3.25 29.54 -1.39
C THR A 293 -2.86 30.57 -0.34
N ASP A 294 -2.82 30.16 0.92
CA ASP A 294 -2.74 31.07 2.07
C ASP A 294 -1.27 31.33 2.46
N ILE A 295 -0.33 30.74 1.73
CA ILE A 295 1.11 30.85 1.99
C ILE A 295 1.58 32.29 1.74
N PRO A 296 2.10 32.99 2.76
CA PRO A 296 2.63 34.34 2.59
C PRO A 296 3.84 34.36 1.66
N GLY A 297 4.00 35.44 0.88
CA GLY A 297 5.17 35.63 0.02
C GLY A 297 6.50 35.54 0.77
N ALA A 298 6.55 35.97 2.04
CA ALA A 298 7.73 35.84 2.90
C ALA A 298 8.16 34.38 3.14
N VAL A 299 7.19 33.45 3.25
CA VAL A 299 7.47 32.02 3.38
C VAL A 299 8.08 31.49 2.09
N LEU A 300 7.53 31.86 0.93
CA LEU A 300 8.07 31.43 -0.37
C LEU A 300 9.50 31.95 -0.56
N GLN A 301 9.78 33.20 -0.21
CA GLN A 301 11.14 33.76 -0.28
C GLN A 301 12.11 33.06 0.68
N SER A 302 11.67 32.75 1.91
CA SER A 302 12.48 32.00 2.88
C SER A 302 12.79 30.58 2.40
N TRP A 303 11.80 29.92 1.81
CA TRP A 303 11.95 28.61 1.21
C TRP A 303 12.93 28.60 0.04
N GLU A 304 12.86 29.60 -0.86
CA GLU A 304 13.79 29.70 -1.99
C GLU A 304 15.23 29.91 -1.54
N ARG A 305 15.47 30.78 -0.55
CA ARG A 305 16.80 30.94 0.04
C ARG A 305 17.30 29.67 0.72
N ALA A 306 16.41 28.92 1.37
CA ALA A 306 16.74 27.64 1.97
C ALA A 306 17.11 26.58 0.92
N ILE A 307 16.40 26.53 -0.21
CA ILE A 307 16.73 25.65 -1.35
C ILE A 307 18.11 26.02 -1.91
N LEU A 308 18.38 27.29 -2.19
CA LEU A 308 19.67 27.76 -2.71
C LEU A 308 20.81 27.44 -1.74
N ARG A 309 20.61 27.67 -0.43
CA ARG A 309 21.57 27.31 0.61
C ARG A 309 21.83 25.81 0.64
N GLU A 310 20.79 24.98 0.56
CA GLU A 310 20.94 23.54 0.55
C GLU A 310 21.64 23.07 -0.73
N ALA A 311 21.32 23.62 -1.90
CA ALA A 311 21.98 23.29 -3.17
C ALA A 311 23.47 23.66 -3.17
N GLY A 312 23.83 24.81 -2.60
CA GLY A 312 25.22 25.26 -2.44
C GLY A 312 26.00 24.59 -1.30
N ARG A 313 25.35 23.72 -0.51
CA ARG A 313 25.98 23.10 0.66
C ARG A 313 27.06 22.10 0.23
N THR A 314 28.26 22.26 0.77
CA THR A 314 29.40 21.36 0.57
C THR A 314 29.75 20.61 1.86
N ARG A 315 30.46 19.49 1.73
CA ARG A 315 31.10 18.80 2.85
C ARG A 315 32.23 19.65 3.44
N ALA A 316 32.78 19.22 4.57
CA ALA A 316 33.88 19.90 5.25
C ALA A 316 35.14 20.04 4.40
N ASP A 317 35.34 19.13 3.44
CA ASP A 317 36.45 19.14 2.47
C ASP A 317 36.16 20.02 1.23
N GLY A 318 35.03 20.74 1.21
CA GLY A 318 34.61 21.57 0.07
C GLY A 318 33.97 20.81 -1.08
N THR A 319 33.90 19.47 -1.02
CA THR A 319 33.25 18.68 -2.08
C THR A 319 31.73 18.81 -2.00
N PRO A 320 31.02 18.80 -3.14
CA PRO A 320 29.56 18.73 -3.14
C PRO A 320 29.07 17.50 -2.39
N PHE A 321 27.97 17.63 -1.67
CA PHE A 321 27.29 16.45 -1.15
C PHE A 321 26.79 15.58 -2.32
N GLU A 322 26.71 14.28 -2.08
CA GLU A 322 25.97 13.36 -2.95
C GLU A 322 24.74 12.89 -2.20
N SER A 323 23.63 12.69 -2.91
CA SER A 323 22.47 12.06 -2.31
C SER A 323 22.75 10.59 -2.05
N SER A 324 22.61 10.16 -0.79
CA SER A 324 22.67 8.74 -0.41
C SER A 324 21.52 7.94 -1.00
N PHE A 325 20.51 8.63 -1.55
CA PHE A 325 19.33 8.03 -2.15
C PHE A 325 19.41 7.99 -3.68
N ARG A 326 20.54 8.35 -4.30
CA ARG A 326 20.70 8.39 -5.78
C ARG A 326 20.28 7.10 -6.49
N ARG A 327 20.46 5.93 -5.86
CA ARG A 327 20.07 4.63 -6.42
C ARG A 327 18.56 4.42 -6.54
N PHE A 328 17.77 5.25 -5.87
CA PHE A 328 16.30 5.23 -5.88
C PHE A 328 15.73 6.46 -6.59
N LYS A 329 16.53 7.11 -7.44
CA LYS A 329 16.07 8.25 -8.21
C LYS A 329 14.95 7.81 -9.15
N ARG A 330 13.86 8.58 -9.19
CA ARG A 330 12.75 8.40 -10.13
C ARG A 330 12.77 9.53 -11.17
N PRO A 331 13.48 9.38 -12.31
CA PRO A 331 13.58 10.42 -13.35
C PRO A 331 12.21 10.84 -13.91
N PHE A 332 11.22 9.96 -13.85
CA PHE A 332 9.86 10.24 -14.28
C PHE A 332 9.25 11.47 -13.59
N LEU A 333 9.45 11.62 -12.27
CA LEU A 333 8.96 12.79 -11.56
C LEU A 333 9.61 14.08 -12.06
N TYR A 334 10.90 14.05 -12.43
CA TYR A 334 11.57 15.22 -13.01
C TYR A 334 10.88 15.67 -14.29
N ARG A 335 10.56 14.71 -15.16
CA ARG A 335 9.86 14.98 -16.43
C ARG A 335 8.48 15.58 -16.17
N VAL A 336 7.69 15.01 -15.26
CA VAL A 336 6.37 15.55 -14.88
C VAL A 336 6.48 17.00 -14.35
N LEU A 337 7.54 17.30 -13.62
CA LEU A 337 7.76 18.63 -13.05
C LEU A 337 8.33 19.64 -14.06
N THR A 338 8.93 19.21 -15.17
CA THR A 338 9.55 20.10 -16.17
C THR A 338 8.78 20.18 -17.49
N ASP A 339 7.96 19.17 -17.80
CA ASP A 339 7.10 19.11 -18.98
C ASP A 339 5.64 19.41 -18.59
N ALA A 340 5.14 20.58 -18.99
CA ALA A 340 3.78 21.00 -18.69
C ALA A 340 2.71 20.12 -19.35
N ALA A 341 2.99 19.50 -20.51
CA ALA A 341 2.04 18.60 -21.16
C ALA A 341 1.91 17.29 -20.39
N LEU A 342 3.05 16.68 -20.02
CA LEU A 342 3.06 15.47 -19.18
C LEU A 342 2.46 15.75 -17.80
N ARG A 343 2.70 16.93 -17.23
CA ARG A 343 2.05 17.34 -15.97
C ARG A 343 0.54 17.32 -16.09
N ARG A 344 -0.02 17.97 -17.12
CA ARG A 344 -1.47 17.98 -17.39
C ARG A 344 -2.01 16.57 -17.60
N GLU A 345 -1.26 15.71 -18.29
CA GLU A 345 -1.64 14.31 -18.47
C GLU A 345 -1.74 13.57 -17.14
N ILE A 346 -0.74 13.72 -16.25
CA ILE A 346 -0.74 13.10 -14.93
C ILE A 346 -1.84 13.67 -14.03
N THR A 347 -2.06 14.99 -14.03
CA THR A 347 -3.19 15.58 -13.30
C THR A 347 -4.51 15.02 -13.83
N LYS A 348 -4.70 14.98 -15.16
CA LYS A 348 -5.89 14.38 -15.77
C LYS A 348 -6.06 12.91 -15.37
N ARG A 349 -4.98 12.13 -15.35
CA ARG A 349 -5.01 10.72 -14.94
C ARG A 349 -5.33 10.55 -13.45
N ALA A 350 -4.74 11.38 -12.60
CA ALA A 350 -4.99 11.41 -11.16
C ALA A 350 -6.46 11.73 -10.83
N PHE A 351 -7.16 12.47 -11.70
CA PHE A 351 -8.55 12.88 -11.50
C PHE A 351 -9.53 12.30 -12.53
N ALA A 352 -9.07 11.36 -13.35
CA ALA A 352 -9.96 10.61 -14.21
C ALA A 352 -10.99 9.87 -13.34
N ALA A 353 -12.26 9.91 -13.76
CA ALA A 353 -13.32 9.19 -13.11
C ALA A 353 -12.92 7.71 -12.96
N ARG A 354 -12.97 7.20 -11.74
CA ARG A 354 -12.70 5.80 -11.46
C ARG A 354 -13.95 4.99 -11.71
N CYS A 355 -13.75 3.69 -11.87
CA CYS A 355 -14.84 2.76 -11.98
C CYS A 355 -14.87 1.88 -10.74
N TRP A 356 -16.04 1.70 -10.17
CA TRP A 356 -16.25 0.91 -8.97
C TRP A 356 -17.20 -0.23 -9.22
N TRP A 357 -17.07 -1.27 -8.43
CA TRP A 357 -17.97 -2.39 -8.34
C TRP A 357 -18.69 -2.33 -7.01
N PHE A 358 -20.03 -2.33 -7.03
CA PHE A 358 -20.88 -2.29 -5.85
C PHE A 358 -21.73 -3.56 -5.79
N GLY A 359 -21.43 -4.42 -4.83
CA GLY A 359 -22.16 -5.64 -4.50
C GLY A 359 -23.42 -5.34 -3.69
N ILE A 360 -24.56 -5.65 -4.29
CA ILE A 360 -25.91 -5.57 -3.75
C ILE A 360 -26.36 -6.97 -3.34
N ASN A 361 -26.97 -7.08 -2.16
CA ASN A 361 -27.53 -8.33 -1.70
C ASN A 361 -28.92 -8.56 -2.29
N ASN A 362 -29.13 -9.75 -2.84
CA ASN A 362 -30.40 -10.19 -3.43
C ASN A 362 -31.24 -11.06 -2.47
N GLY A 363 -30.94 -11.01 -1.16
CA GLY A 363 -31.68 -11.73 -0.10
C GLY A 363 -32.00 -10.83 1.10
N SER A 364 -32.48 -11.46 2.18
CA SER A 364 -32.97 -10.76 3.39
C SER A 364 -31.88 -10.18 4.30
N ARG A 365 -30.60 -10.57 4.10
CA ARG A 365 -29.46 -10.15 4.91
C ARG A 365 -28.47 -9.38 4.04
N GLY A 366 -27.87 -8.28 4.51
CA GLY A 366 -26.84 -7.53 3.77
C GLY A 366 -26.92 -6.02 4.01
N HIS A 367 -25.86 -5.30 3.66
CA HIS A 367 -25.78 -3.85 3.88
C HIS A 367 -26.71 -3.04 2.96
N VAL A 368 -26.80 -3.43 1.69
CA VAL A 368 -27.73 -2.84 0.71
C VAL A 368 -28.46 -3.96 0.00
N ARG A 369 -29.79 -3.93 0.04
CA ARG A 369 -30.68 -4.90 -0.60
C ARG A 369 -31.13 -4.40 -1.96
N LEU A 370 -31.33 -5.31 -2.91
CA LEU A 370 -31.83 -4.98 -4.24
C LEU A 370 -33.15 -4.18 -4.19
N ALA A 371 -34.07 -4.55 -3.29
CA ALA A 371 -35.32 -3.83 -3.11
C ALA A 371 -35.15 -2.35 -2.71
N GLN A 372 -34.04 -2.00 -2.03
CA GLN A 372 -33.77 -0.63 -1.58
C GLN A 372 -33.28 0.26 -2.72
N ILE A 373 -32.47 -0.27 -3.63
CA ILE A 373 -31.89 0.48 -4.77
C ILE A 373 -32.76 0.38 -6.03
N ARG A 374 -33.77 -0.49 -6.06
CA ARG A 374 -34.66 -0.69 -7.20
C ARG A 374 -35.35 0.60 -7.66
N GLY A 375 -35.71 1.50 -6.74
CA GLY A 375 -36.27 2.80 -7.08
C GLY A 375 -35.35 3.62 -7.98
N LEU A 376 -34.05 3.66 -7.66
CA LEU A 376 -33.03 4.33 -8.47
C LEU A 376 -32.84 3.63 -9.83
N LEU A 377 -32.74 2.30 -9.85
CA LEU A 377 -32.55 1.53 -11.09
C LEU A 377 -33.71 1.66 -12.08
N ASP A 378 -34.94 1.74 -11.57
CA ASP A 378 -36.15 1.88 -12.40
C ASP A 378 -36.47 3.34 -12.77
N GLY A 379 -35.59 4.30 -12.42
CA GLY A 379 -35.81 5.72 -12.66
C GLY A 379 -36.91 6.36 -11.80
N ARG A 380 -37.42 5.66 -10.78
CA ARG A 380 -38.44 6.16 -9.84
C ARG A 380 -37.85 7.04 -8.75
N GLN A 381 -36.54 6.96 -8.51
CA GLN A 381 -35.78 7.82 -7.63
C GLN A 381 -34.61 8.41 -8.42
N SER A 382 -34.33 9.71 -8.24
CA SER A 382 -33.17 10.35 -8.85
C SER A 382 -31.86 9.95 -8.19
N GLU A 383 -31.92 9.60 -6.89
CA GLU A 383 -30.76 9.38 -6.03
C GLU A 383 -30.98 8.22 -5.05
N PHE A 384 -29.87 7.58 -4.67
CA PHE A 384 -29.83 6.56 -3.63
C PHE A 384 -28.64 6.79 -2.71
N VAL A 385 -28.90 6.90 -1.40
CA VAL A 385 -27.85 7.04 -0.38
C VAL A 385 -27.36 5.66 0.04
N TRP A 386 -26.18 5.29 -0.43
CA TRP A 386 -25.45 4.10 -0.02
C TRP A 386 -24.70 4.37 1.27
N LEU A 387 -25.24 3.94 2.41
CA LEU A 387 -24.56 4.08 3.69
C LEU A 387 -23.26 3.25 3.71
N VAL A 388 -22.16 3.85 4.13
CA VAL A 388 -20.88 3.16 4.33
C VAL A 388 -21.05 2.18 5.49
N GLY A 389 -21.34 0.93 5.15
CA GLY A 389 -21.56 -0.14 6.10
C GLY A 389 -20.32 -0.44 6.97
N GLN A 390 -20.49 -1.34 7.94
CA GLN A 390 -19.36 -1.88 8.70
C GLN A 390 -18.46 -2.82 7.87
N SER A 391 -18.88 -3.19 6.65
CA SER A 391 -18.08 -3.97 5.72
C SER A 391 -16.77 -3.25 5.37
N LYS A 392 -15.64 -3.91 5.67
CA LYS A 392 -14.29 -3.48 5.25
C LYS A 392 -14.18 -3.57 3.72
N PRO A 393 -13.46 -2.64 3.05
CA PRO A 393 -12.60 -1.60 3.60
C PRO A 393 -13.20 -0.19 3.48
N ARG A 394 -13.45 0.48 4.62
CA ARG A 394 -13.82 1.93 4.67
C ARG A 394 -12.88 2.84 3.87
N ARG A 395 -11.62 2.43 3.72
CA ARG A 395 -10.61 3.12 2.92
C ARG A 395 -10.99 3.24 1.43
N LEU A 396 -11.78 2.31 0.87
CA LEU A 396 -12.20 2.39 -0.53
C LEU A 396 -13.22 3.51 -0.74
N TYR A 397 -14.20 3.65 0.16
CA TYR A 397 -15.19 4.72 0.10
C TYR A 397 -14.57 6.11 0.17
N ARG A 398 -13.50 6.28 0.96
CA ARG A 398 -12.74 7.56 1.02
C ARG A 398 -12.04 7.93 -0.29
N GLN A 399 -11.84 6.98 -1.19
CA GLN A 399 -11.23 7.22 -2.48
C GLN A 399 -12.26 7.53 -3.57
N MET A 400 -13.54 7.31 -3.29
CA MET A 400 -14.64 7.59 -4.22
C MET A 400 -14.90 9.07 -4.29
N ARG A 401 -15.14 9.58 -5.50
CA ARG A 401 -15.39 10.98 -5.76
C ARG A 401 -16.63 11.17 -6.61
N ARG A 402 -17.16 12.39 -6.56
CA ARG A 402 -18.20 12.82 -7.49
C ARG A 402 -17.72 12.61 -8.93
N GLY A 403 -18.57 12.00 -9.75
CA GLY A 403 -18.29 11.68 -11.16
C GLY A 403 -17.73 10.29 -11.39
N ASP A 404 -17.34 9.55 -10.34
CA ASP A 404 -16.92 8.17 -10.48
C ASP A 404 -18.08 7.29 -10.96
N ASP A 405 -17.77 6.33 -11.84
CA ASP A 405 -18.71 5.40 -12.40
C ASP A 405 -18.81 4.14 -11.51
N VAL A 406 -20.00 3.54 -11.43
CA VAL A 406 -20.28 2.38 -10.57
C VAL A 406 -20.98 1.31 -11.39
N LEU A 407 -20.46 0.08 -11.39
CA LEU A 407 -21.19 -1.12 -11.78
C LEU A 407 -21.91 -1.70 -10.57
N LEU A 408 -23.20 -2.00 -10.74
CA LEU A 408 -24.06 -2.57 -9.71
C LEU A 408 -24.18 -4.07 -9.94
N TRP A 409 -23.66 -4.85 -8.99
CA TRP A 409 -23.71 -6.31 -9.01
C TRP A 409 -24.73 -6.83 -8.01
N ALA A 410 -25.76 -7.54 -8.45
CA ALA A 410 -26.65 -8.27 -7.57
C ALA A 410 -26.19 -9.72 -7.41
N GLY A 411 -25.97 -10.16 -6.17
CA GLY A 411 -25.69 -11.56 -5.89
C GLY A 411 -26.87 -12.49 -6.24
N HIS A 412 -26.62 -13.79 -6.16
CA HIS A 412 -27.68 -14.80 -6.30
C HIS A 412 -28.71 -14.69 -5.15
N GLY A 413 -30.00 -14.69 -5.48
CA GLY A 413 -31.07 -14.53 -4.49
C GLY A 413 -32.47 -14.81 -5.03
N ASP A 414 -33.45 -14.08 -4.51
CA ASP A 414 -34.88 -14.27 -4.82
C ASP A 414 -35.24 -13.67 -6.19
N ASP A 415 -34.57 -12.58 -6.60
CA ASP A 415 -34.77 -12.00 -7.93
C ASP A 415 -34.14 -12.89 -9.01
N PRO A 416 -34.88 -13.28 -10.07
CA PRO A 416 -34.34 -14.07 -11.18
C PRO A 416 -33.27 -13.32 -11.98
N ARG A 417 -33.22 -11.98 -11.89
CA ARG A 417 -32.20 -11.14 -12.51
C ARG A 417 -31.09 -10.84 -11.50
N TRP A 418 -29.92 -11.42 -11.72
CA TRP A 418 -28.74 -11.25 -10.87
C TRP A 418 -27.47 -11.15 -11.74
N GLY A 419 -26.31 -10.92 -11.14
CA GLY A 419 -25.08 -10.59 -11.88
C GLY A 419 -24.90 -9.07 -12.00
N ILE A 420 -24.31 -8.57 -13.09
CA ILE A 420 -24.21 -7.12 -13.31
C ILE A 420 -25.54 -6.61 -13.84
N ILE A 421 -26.27 -5.84 -13.01
CA ILE A 421 -27.66 -5.44 -13.26
C ILE A 421 -27.82 -3.98 -13.72
N GLY A 422 -26.76 -3.18 -13.63
CA GLY A 422 -26.81 -1.79 -14.05
C GLY A 422 -25.52 -1.04 -13.76
N ALA A 423 -25.55 0.26 -14.06
CA ALA A 423 -24.51 1.21 -13.69
C ALA A 423 -25.11 2.46 -13.05
N ALA A 424 -24.30 3.25 -12.35
CA ALA A 424 -24.66 4.54 -11.77
C ALA A 424 -23.44 5.45 -11.69
N VAL A 425 -23.64 6.72 -11.34
CA VAL A 425 -22.58 7.69 -11.09
C VAL A 425 -22.60 8.09 -9.62
N ILE A 426 -21.43 8.25 -9.00
CA ILE A 426 -21.30 8.82 -7.67
C ILE A 426 -21.58 10.32 -7.77
N LYS A 427 -22.69 10.78 -7.19
CA LYS A 427 -23.04 12.21 -7.11
C LYS A 427 -22.30 12.91 -5.98
N ASP A 428 -22.16 12.24 -4.85
CA ASP A 428 -21.51 12.77 -3.65
C ASP A 428 -20.91 11.63 -2.81
N SER A 429 -19.89 11.94 -2.00
CA SER A 429 -19.21 10.97 -1.14
C SER A 429 -18.75 11.63 0.15
N THR A 430 -19.16 11.05 1.27
CA THR A 430 -18.79 11.48 2.62
C THR A 430 -18.11 10.34 3.37
N GLU A 431 -17.64 10.60 4.59
CA GLU A 431 -17.12 9.52 5.46
C GLU A 431 -18.18 8.47 5.83
N GLN A 432 -19.47 8.80 5.72
CA GLN A 432 -20.58 7.95 6.19
C GLN A 432 -21.46 7.41 5.06
N SER A 433 -21.40 7.99 3.87
CA SER A 433 -22.29 7.63 2.77
C SER A 433 -21.68 7.93 1.40
N VAL A 434 -22.17 7.22 0.38
CA VAL A 434 -21.97 7.52 -1.03
C VAL A 434 -23.34 7.70 -1.66
N THR A 435 -23.57 8.82 -2.33
CA THR A 435 -24.84 9.08 -3.02
C THR A 435 -24.69 8.68 -4.48
N LEU A 436 -25.47 7.72 -4.93
CA LEU A 436 -25.54 7.29 -6.32
C LEU A 436 -26.65 8.04 -7.04
N ALA A 437 -26.42 8.42 -8.30
CA ALA A 437 -27.39 9.06 -9.18
C ALA A 437 -27.21 8.57 -10.63
N GLU A 438 -28.06 9.06 -11.54
CA GLU A 438 -27.98 8.76 -12.97
C GLU A 438 -27.89 7.26 -13.28
N ALA A 439 -28.62 6.43 -12.51
CA ALA A 439 -28.53 4.99 -12.70
C ALA A 439 -29.20 4.53 -13.98
N HIS A 440 -28.60 3.51 -14.58
CA HIS A 440 -29.10 2.84 -15.76
C HIS A 440 -29.16 1.34 -15.48
N ARG A 441 -30.38 0.81 -15.44
CA ARG A 441 -30.62 -0.63 -15.36
C ARG A 441 -30.38 -1.28 -16.73
N PHE A 442 -29.62 -2.37 -16.75
CA PHE A 442 -29.41 -3.13 -17.97
C PHE A 442 -30.63 -3.99 -18.28
N GLU A 443 -31.05 -4.00 -19.55
CA GLU A 443 -32.14 -4.85 -20.03
C GLU A 443 -31.80 -6.33 -19.84
N ASP A 444 -30.57 -6.69 -20.23
CA ASP A 444 -29.98 -8.02 -20.10
C ASP A 444 -28.81 -8.01 -19.10
N PRO A 445 -29.04 -8.42 -17.83
CA PRO A 445 -27.98 -8.55 -16.85
C PRO A 445 -26.90 -9.54 -17.29
N ILE A 446 -25.64 -9.26 -16.96
CA ILE A 446 -24.55 -10.22 -17.16
C ILE A 446 -24.57 -11.22 -16.00
N THR A 447 -25.34 -12.29 -16.18
CA THR A 447 -25.41 -13.42 -15.25
C THR A 447 -24.23 -14.36 -15.46
N PRO A 448 -23.45 -14.73 -14.44
CA PRO A 448 -22.33 -15.66 -14.65
C PRO A 448 -22.81 -17.10 -14.92
N TYR A 449 -23.99 -17.53 -14.44
CA TYR A 449 -24.51 -18.87 -14.73
C TYR A 449 -26.04 -18.92 -14.62
N PRO A 450 -26.72 -19.90 -15.24
CA PRO A 450 -28.14 -20.16 -14.98
C PRO A 450 -28.37 -20.63 -13.53
N LYS A 451 -29.43 -20.14 -12.89
CA LYS A 451 -29.80 -20.57 -11.53
C LYS A 451 -29.99 -22.09 -11.48
N GLY A 452 -29.18 -22.79 -10.68
CA GLY A 452 -29.24 -24.24 -10.49
C GLY A 452 -28.38 -25.09 -11.45
N ALA A 453 -27.68 -24.49 -12.41
CA ALA A 453 -26.83 -25.22 -13.36
C ALA A 453 -25.50 -24.46 -13.59
N PRO A 454 -24.50 -24.64 -12.71
CA PRO A 454 -23.20 -24.00 -12.84
C PRO A 454 -22.36 -24.63 -13.96
N GLN A 455 -22.59 -24.24 -15.21
CA GLN A 455 -21.70 -24.54 -16.34
C GLN A 455 -20.90 -23.33 -16.79
N ARG A 456 -19.78 -23.57 -17.50
CA ARG A 456 -19.10 -22.51 -18.25
C ARG A 456 -20.05 -21.99 -19.32
N THR A 457 -20.30 -20.68 -19.31
CA THR A 457 -21.08 -19.96 -20.32
C THR A 457 -20.21 -18.88 -20.95
N GLU A 458 -20.62 -18.37 -22.11
CA GLU A 458 -19.96 -17.22 -22.74
C GLU A 458 -19.90 -16.00 -21.79
N GLN A 459 -20.89 -15.85 -20.90
CA GLN A 459 -20.92 -14.79 -19.89
C GLN A 459 -19.81 -14.98 -18.83
N VAL A 460 -19.51 -16.22 -18.42
CA VAL A 460 -18.35 -16.51 -17.54
C VAL A 460 -17.06 -16.10 -18.21
N GLU A 461 -16.86 -16.51 -19.47
CA GLU A 461 -15.62 -16.24 -20.21
C GLU A 461 -15.43 -14.74 -20.45
N PHE A 462 -16.53 -14.03 -20.73
CA PHE A 462 -16.53 -12.58 -20.80
C PHE A 462 -16.11 -11.96 -19.46
N LEU A 463 -16.68 -12.36 -18.33
CA LEU A 463 -16.32 -11.81 -17.02
C LEU A 463 -14.85 -12.11 -16.67
N ARG A 464 -14.35 -13.32 -16.95
CA ARG A 464 -12.95 -13.70 -16.70
C ARG A 464 -11.97 -12.91 -17.56
N SER A 465 -12.24 -12.77 -18.86
CA SER A 465 -11.39 -11.97 -19.75
C SER A 465 -11.45 -10.47 -19.44
N THR A 466 -12.56 -9.99 -18.90
CA THR A 466 -12.77 -8.57 -18.59
C THR A 466 -12.13 -8.14 -17.27
N PHE A 467 -12.27 -8.95 -16.22
CA PHE A 467 -11.82 -8.61 -14.86
C PHE A 467 -10.54 -9.35 -14.44
N GLY A 468 -10.19 -10.44 -15.10
CA GLY A 468 -9.14 -11.35 -14.68
C GLY A 468 -9.63 -12.40 -13.67
N ASP A 469 -8.88 -13.49 -13.54
CA ASP A 469 -9.20 -14.61 -12.65
C ASP A 469 -8.99 -14.27 -11.16
N ASP A 470 -8.09 -13.33 -10.88
CA ASP A 470 -7.75 -12.89 -9.53
C ASP A 470 -8.65 -11.77 -9.02
N PHE A 471 -9.60 -11.28 -9.83
CA PHE A 471 -10.51 -10.24 -9.40
C PHE A 471 -11.42 -10.78 -8.31
N THR A 472 -11.12 -10.39 -7.07
CA THR A 472 -11.65 -11.03 -5.87
C THR A 472 -13.18 -11.04 -5.80
N PRO A 473 -13.90 -9.95 -6.16
CA PRO A 473 -15.37 -9.96 -6.19
C PRO A 473 -15.96 -10.99 -7.16
N LEU A 474 -15.30 -11.26 -8.28
CA LEU A 474 -15.68 -12.31 -9.23
C LEU A 474 -15.25 -13.70 -8.73
N GLY A 475 -14.08 -13.80 -8.09
CA GLY A 475 -13.61 -15.04 -7.47
C GLY A 475 -14.61 -15.63 -6.46
N ASP A 476 -15.29 -14.79 -5.67
CA ASP A 476 -16.36 -15.24 -4.75
C ASP A 476 -17.57 -15.85 -5.47
N VAL A 477 -17.93 -15.24 -6.60
CA VAL A 477 -19.02 -15.70 -7.47
C VAL A 477 -18.63 -17.03 -8.13
N MET A 478 -17.41 -17.14 -8.64
CA MET A 478 -16.90 -18.37 -9.26
C MET A 478 -16.69 -19.49 -8.24
N ARG A 479 -16.29 -19.18 -7.00
CA ARG A 479 -16.20 -20.18 -5.92
C ARG A 479 -17.57 -20.78 -5.56
N ALA A 480 -18.64 -20.01 -5.68
CA ALA A 480 -20.02 -20.49 -5.50
C ALA A 480 -20.48 -21.41 -6.65
N VAL A 481 -19.98 -21.21 -7.87
CA VAL A 481 -20.20 -22.10 -9.04
C VAL A 481 -19.55 -23.46 -8.81
N PHE A 482 -18.33 -23.47 -8.27
CA PHE A 482 -17.48 -24.67 -8.19
C PHE A 482 -17.43 -25.31 -6.77
N GLY A 483 -18.38 -24.99 -5.90
CA GLY A 483 -18.65 -25.78 -4.68
C GLY A 483 -17.70 -25.57 -3.49
N THR A 484 -16.97 -24.45 -3.39
CA THR A 484 -16.10 -24.16 -2.23
C THR A 484 -16.77 -23.23 -1.22
N ARG A 485 -16.49 -23.39 0.08
CA ARG A 485 -17.18 -22.67 1.18
C ARG A 485 -17.13 -21.14 0.99
N ARG A 486 -18.30 -20.49 1.11
CA ARG A 486 -18.49 -19.04 0.95
C ARG A 486 -17.72 -18.23 2.01
N THR A 487 -16.87 -17.32 1.55
CA THR A 487 -16.44 -16.14 2.33
C THR A 487 -17.53 -15.05 2.20
N PRO A 488 -17.68 -14.11 3.16
CA PRO A 488 -18.69 -13.06 3.02
C PRO A 488 -18.38 -12.21 1.78
N PRO A 489 -19.39 -11.89 0.95
CA PRO A 489 -19.17 -11.24 -0.34
C PRO A 489 -18.57 -9.86 -0.14
N ILE A 490 -17.48 -9.57 -0.84
CA ILE A 490 -16.94 -8.22 -0.92
C ILE A 490 -18.00 -7.34 -1.61
N THR A 491 -18.43 -6.28 -0.91
CA THR A 491 -19.51 -5.39 -1.34
C THR A 491 -19.03 -4.19 -2.15
N VAL A 492 -17.73 -3.87 -2.12
CA VAL A 492 -17.17 -2.76 -2.89
C VAL A 492 -15.75 -3.08 -3.34
N ALA A 493 -15.43 -2.84 -4.60
CA ALA A 493 -14.07 -2.91 -5.14
C ALA A 493 -13.88 -1.86 -6.23
N GLU A 494 -12.64 -1.47 -6.49
CA GLU A 494 -12.31 -0.71 -7.70
C GLU A 494 -12.16 -1.66 -8.89
N ILE A 495 -12.50 -1.19 -10.08
CA ILE A 495 -12.31 -1.89 -11.34
C ILE A 495 -11.61 -0.99 -12.36
N GLY A 496 -10.84 -1.60 -13.26
CA GLY A 496 -10.21 -0.86 -14.34
C GLY A 496 -11.27 -0.25 -15.29
N TYR A 497 -10.96 0.92 -15.84
CA TYR A 497 -11.84 1.59 -16.80
C TYR A 497 -12.14 0.73 -18.04
N HIS A 498 -11.16 -0.05 -18.50
CA HIS A 498 -11.35 -1.01 -19.59
C HIS A 498 -12.46 -2.03 -19.25
N ALA A 499 -12.43 -2.57 -18.04
CA ALA A 499 -13.41 -3.55 -17.57
C ALA A 499 -14.83 -2.95 -17.52
N PHE A 500 -14.95 -1.74 -16.95
CA PHE A 500 -16.21 -0.99 -16.94
C PHE A 500 -16.74 -0.77 -18.36
N ARG A 501 -15.89 -0.30 -19.28
CA ARG A 501 -16.25 -0.05 -20.68
C ARG A 501 -16.64 -1.30 -21.46
N ALA A 502 -16.02 -2.44 -21.17
CA ALA A 502 -16.37 -3.70 -21.79
C ALA A 502 -17.79 -4.11 -21.40
N VAL A 503 -18.11 -4.03 -20.10
CA VAL A 503 -19.45 -4.29 -19.56
C VAL A 503 -20.48 -3.33 -20.17
N ALA A 504 -20.24 -2.02 -20.08
CA ALA A 504 -21.15 -1.00 -20.60
C ALA A 504 -21.43 -1.13 -22.11
N ARG A 505 -20.44 -1.58 -22.89
CA ARG A 505 -20.62 -1.87 -24.32
C ARG A 505 -21.50 -3.10 -24.53
N ARG A 506 -21.24 -4.18 -23.80
CA ARG A 506 -21.96 -5.45 -23.91
C ARG A 506 -23.43 -5.31 -23.51
N THR A 507 -23.74 -4.48 -22.53
CA THR A 507 -25.10 -4.32 -21.99
C THR A 507 -25.90 -3.18 -22.63
N GLY A 508 -25.37 -2.53 -23.68
CA GLY A 508 -26.08 -1.45 -24.36
C GLY A 508 -26.16 -0.13 -23.57
N ALA A 509 -25.36 0.05 -22.52
CA ALA A 509 -25.43 1.23 -21.66
C ALA A 509 -25.25 2.55 -22.47
N PRO A 510 -25.96 3.64 -22.11
CA PRO A 510 -25.96 4.92 -22.81
C PRO A 510 -24.57 5.46 -23.14
N SER A 511 -24.46 6.19 -24.24
CA SER A 511 -23.20 6.82 -24.70
C SER A 511 -22.56 7.72 -23.64
N ARG A 512 -23.34 8.36 -22.76
CA ARG A 512 -22.82 9.19 -21.67
C ARG A 512 -21.97 8.37 -20.67
N LEU A 513 -22.41 7.16 -20.32
CA LEU A 513 -21.60 6.18 -19.55
C LEU A 513 -20.40 5.64 -20.36
N ARG A 514 -20.39 5.82 -21.68
CA ARG A 514 -19.25 5.51 -22.55
C ARG A 514 -18.30 6.70 -22.75
N GLN A 515 -18.72 7.92 -22.45
CA GLN A 515 -18.05 9.17 -22.81
C GLN A 515 -17.55 10.00 -21.61
N SER A 516 -17.90 9.66 -20.36
CA SER A 516 -17.60 10.43 -19.13
C SER A 516 -16.12 10.84 -18.94
N VAL A 517 -15.17 10.27 -19.68
CA VAL A 517 -13.73 10.50 -19.54
C VAL A 517 -13.10 11.31 -20.69
N ARG A 518 -13.79 11.55 -21.81
CA ARG A 518 -13.17 12.25 -22.96
C ARG A 518 -13.16 13.77 -22.84
N SER A 519 -14.00 14.37 -22.00
CA SER A 519 -14.19 15.83 -21.92
C SER A 519 -13.72 16.49 -20.62
N ALA A 520 -13.00 15.78 -19.77
CA ALA A 520 -12.30 16.34 -18.60
C ALA A 520 -10.80 16.43 -18.86
#